data_AF-A0A136JP17-F1
#
_entry.id   AF-A0A136JP17-F1
#
_cell.length_a   1.000
_cell.length_b   1.000
_cell.length_c   1.000
_cell.angle_alpha   90.00
_cell.angle_beta   90.00
_cell.angle_gamma   90.00
#
_symmetry.space_group_name_H-M   'P 1'
#
loop_
_entity.id
_entity.type
_entity.pdbx_description
1 polymer ?
#
loop_
_entity_poly.entity_id
_entity_poly.type
_entity_poly.pdbx_seq_one_letter_code
_entity_poly.pdbx_strand_id
1 'polypeptide(L)'
;MATYDVAITVPEGWTAVTQGSPQPDSTQWVVASRSEALTVVANRFVVKTRSWRAASGQAIQLATYLFPEEAALSDEYLDASARYLDAYIPILGPYPFSQFAVVENFFPSGLGMPSFTLLGSGVIKRHYIQPYALGHEIVHSWIGNGVFNRVSEGNWVEGLTTYLANYYYHELTGDQAQAREQRRHMLLGYSVYIRSGDDYPVERFSQKHDEKDNAIGYQKSAMVFHLLRQELGDATFWRGIRQLSDRYLGKVAGWKELERLFEEVAGLDLRWFFAQWIERAGAPELAITGLQLYPLHGTAGDPRTIEAVVQVQQAGDAYQAPVDLEFELAGGRRHVVRVRVREGQDRWVVPLSERPLAVRLDPDIHLFRRVARSDMPPMLNLYVTDGVRTVVPPSMPSTEHTSPFTELVQRIMTQEQAKPSISPTTIFPSERREGQLPNGSVLMLGGPLDNVVAMDALRGCGERIRVTESGFTVQGKTYDGPGMALLVSCRRDDQPDSVVTMLYGTSPQALGRVARLLFFYGWQSYVVFQDGAVVARGDWEDKMSPEVRFDQP
;
A
#
# COMPACT_ATOMS: atom_id res chain seq x y z
N MET A 1 -5.33 -30.15 12.78
CA MET A 1 -5.45 -29.25 13.93
C MET A 1 -5.45 -30.06 15.22
N ALA A 2 -4.68 -29.63 16.22
CA ALA A 2 -4.59 -30.26 17.54
C ALA A 2 -4.47 -29.20 18.65
N THR A 3 -4.70 -29.63 19.88
CA THR A 3 -4.28 -28.93 21.11
C THR A 3 -2.98 -29.59 21.61
N TYR A 4 -2.19 -28.87 22.40
CA TYR A 4 -0.88 -29.35 22.84
C TYR A 4 -0.68 -29.19 24.34
N ASP A 5 -0.02 -30.16 24.94
CA ASP A 5 0.61 -30.08 26.25
C ASP A 5 2.12 -30.24 26.00
N VAL A 6 2.90 -29.22 26.35
CA VAL A 6 4.28 -29.07 25.88
C VAL A 6 5.20 -28.85 27.06
N ALA A 7 6.17 -29.75 27.24
CA ALA A 7 7.31 -29.54 28.11
C ALA A 7 8.52 -29.08 27.30
N ILE A 8 9.12 -27.95 27.70
CA ILE A 8 10.25 -27.32 27.00
C ILE A 8 11.43 -27.22 27.97
N THR A 9 12.54 -27.85 27.60
CA THR A 9 13.83 -27.74 28.31
C THR A 9 14.79 -26.90 27.48
N VAL A 10 15.34 -25.84 28.08
CA VAL A 10 16.28 -24.92 27.43
C VAL A 10 17.58 -24.80 28.23
N PRO A 11 18.69 -24.35 27.61
CA PRO A 11 19.94 -24.07 28.33
C PRO A 11 19.77 -23.00 29.42
N GLU A 12 20.70 -22.95 30.38
CA GLU A 12 20.71 -21.92 31.41
C GLU A 12 20.74 -20.50 30.80
N GLY A 13 19.90 -19.61 31.34
CA GLY A 13 19.73 -18.24 30.87
C GLY A 13 18.91 -18.07 29.60
N TRP A 14 18.36 -19.15 29.02
CA TRP A 14 17.41 -19.08 27.92
C TRP A 14 15.96 -19.07 28.44
N THR A 15 15.07 -18.48 27.66
CA THR A 15 13.62 -18.53 27.86
C THR A 15 12.97 -18.99 26.58
N ALA A 16 11.97 -19.86 26.71
CA ALA A 16 11.14 -20.29 25.61
C ALA A 16 9.78 -19.59 25.63
N VAL A 17 9.22 -19.38 24.45
CA VAL A 17 7.86 -18.95 24.21
C VAL A 17 7.23 -19.86 23.17
N THR A 18 6.00 -20.26 23.42
CA THR A 18 5.17 -20.99 22.46
C THR A 18 3.74 -20.43 22.52
N GLN A 19 2.85 -21.05 21.77
CA GLN A 19 1.45 -20.69 21.72
C GLN A 19 0.78 -21.01 23.08
N GLY A 20 -0.34 -20.38 23.40
CA GLY A 20 -1.14 -20.76 24.58
C GLY A 20 -0.68 -20.09 25.87
N SER A 21 -0.71 -20.81 27.00
CA SER A 21 -0.40 -20.23 28.32
C SER A 21 0.76 -20.97 29.00
N PRO A 22 1.77 -20.26 29.54
CA PRO A 22 2.76 -20.89 30.40
C PRO A 22 2.10 -21.35 31.70
N GLN A 23 2.50 -22.53 32.17
CA GLN A 23 2.20 -23.00 33.52
C GLN A 23 3.15 -22.33 34.54
N PRO A 24 2.88 -22.43 35.86
CA PRO A 24 3.63 -21.69 36.88
C PRO A 24 5.16 -21.88 36.86
N ASP A 25 5.65 -23.01 36.34
CA ASP A 25 7.09 -23.29 36.21
C ASP A 25 7.74 -22.75 34.92
N SER A 26 6.96 -22.17 33.99
CA SER A 26 7.35 -21.68 32.65
C SER A 26 8.02 -22.70 31.71
N THR A 27 8.24 -23.93 32.17
CA THR A 27 8.75 -25.06 31.39
C THR A 27 7.64 -25.87 30.75
N GLN A 28 6.43 -25.82 31.32
CA GLN A 28 5.24 -26.43 30.77
C GLN A 28 4.32 -25.38 30.15
N TRP A 29 3.72 -25.73 29.03
CA TRP A 29 2.82 -24.87 28.27
C TRP A 29 1.58 -25.66 27.84
N VAL A 30 0.41 -25.03 28.01
CA VAL A 30 -0.86 -25.60 27.56
C VAL A 30 -1.39 -24.77 26.40
N VAL A 31 -1.53 -25.41 25.25
CA VAL A 31 -2.15 -24.84 24.04
C VAL A 31 -3.57 -25.37 23.95
N ALA A 32 -4.50 -24.70 24.63
CA ALA A 32 -5.91 -25.10 24.67
C ALA A 32 -6.67 -24.78 23.37
N SER A 33 -6.19 -23.83 22.57
CA SER A 33 -6.73 -23.53 21.25
C SER A 33 -6.28 -24.55 20.22
N ARG A 34 -7.17 -24.94 19.30
CA ARG A 34 -6.77 -25.72 18.13
C ARG A 34 -5.77 -24.92 17.32
N SER A 35 -4.67 -25.55 16.91
CA SER A 35 -3.66 -24.95 16.04
C SER A 35 -3.25 -25.91 14.92
N GLU A 36 -2.77 -25.38 13.81
CA GLU A 36 -2.30 -26.16 12.65
C GLU A 36 -0.91 -26.77 12.90
N ALA A 37 -0.07 -26.07 13.66
CA ALA A 37 1.27 -26.52 14.02
C ALA A 37 1.64 -25.99 15.42
N LEU A 38 2.58 -26.67 16.08
CA LEU A 38 3.21 -26.16 17.28
C LEU A 38 4.45 -25.34 16.91
N THR A 39 4.53 -24.11 17.40
CA THR A 39 5.68 -23.20 17.18
C THR A 39 6.36 -22.92 18.50
N VAL A 40 7.66 -23.15 18.60
CA VAL A 40 8.46 -22.85 19.79
C VAL A 40 9.62 -21.95 19.39
N VAL A 41 9.85 -20.90 20.18
CA VAL A 41 10.98 -20.00 20.03
C VAL A 41 11.71 -19.93 21.36
N ALA A 42 13.02 -20.09 21.35
CA ALA A 42 13.84 -20.02 22.55
C ALA A 42 15.11 -19.22 22.28
N ASN A 43 15.44 -18.30 23.18
CA ASN A 43 16.68 -17.54 23.16
C ASN A 43 16.94 -16.90 24.53
N ARG A 44 18.03 -16.13 24.66
CA ARG A 44 18.25 -15.25 25.81
C ARG A 44 17.43 -13.97 25.64
N PHE A 45 16.30 -13.91 26.31
CA PHE A 45 15.40 -12.76 26.27
C PHE A 45 15.37 -12.02 27.59
N VAL A 46 15.17 -10.70 27.52
CA VAL A 46 14.62 -9.93 28.61
C VAL A 46 13.11 -9.94 28.43
N VAL A 47 12.41 -10.56 29.38
CA VAL A 47 10.95 -10.71 29.32
C VAL A 47 10.28 -9.62 30.16
N LYS A 48 9.35 -8.90 29.56
CA LYS A 48 8.45 -7.98 30.27
C LYS A 48 7.02 -8.39 30.04
N THR A 49 6.22 -8.42 31.10
CA THR A 49 4.82 -8.82 31.05
C THR A 49 3.92 -7.74 31.64
N ARG A 50 2.70 -7.60 31.10
CA ARG A 50 1.67 -6.70 31.60
C ARG A 50 0.29 -7.35 31.51
N SER A 51 -0.38 -7.49 32.65
CA SER A 51 -1.79 -7.90 32.65
C SER A 51 -2.62 -6.74 32.13
N TRP A 52 -3.37 -6.98 31.06
CA TRP A 52 -4.23 -6.00 30.43
C TRP A 52 -5.67 -6.54 30.40
N ARG A 53 -6.66 -5.64 30.49
CA ARG A 53 -8.08 -6.02 30.41
C ARG A 53 -8.74 -5.23 29.30
N ALA A 54 -9.40 -5.95 28.40
CA ALA A 54 -10.26 -5.35 27.39
C ALA A 54 -11.45 -4.65 28.05
N ALA A 55 -12.06 -3.71 27.33
CA ALA A 55 -13.32 -3.07 27.77
C ALA A 55 -14.45 -4.07 28.05
N SER A 56 -14.43 -5.25 27.42
CA SER A 56 -15.35 -6.36 27.69
C SER A 56 -15.11 -7.08 29.03
N GLY A 57 -14.03 -6.77 29.73
CA GLY A 57 -13.58 -7.41 30.97
C GLY A 57 -12.65 -8.61 30.77
N GLN A 58 -12.45 -9.06 29.53
CA GLN A 58 -11.51 -10.15 29.21
C GLN A 58 -10.09 -9.78 29.62
N ALA A 59 -9.46 -10.61 30.45
CA ALA A 59 -8.05 -10.47 30.81
C ALA A 59 -7.15 -11.10 29.74
N ILE A 60 -6.13 -10.36 29.31
CA ILE A 60 -5.14 -10.80 28.34
C ILE A 60 -3.76 -10.46 28.90
N GLN A 61 -2.85 -11.43 28.88
CA GLN A 61 -1.47 -11.21 29.24
C GLN A 61 -0.72 -10.63 28.03
N LEU A 62 -0.20 -9.41 28.14
CA LEU A 62 0.72 -8.87 27.14
C LEU A 62 2.15 -9.19 27.55
N ALA A 63 3.01 -9.49 26.59
CA ALA A 63 4.41 -9.77 26.84
C ALA A 63 5.34 -9.29 25.73
N THR A 64 6.59 -9.05 26.08
CA THR A 64 7.70 -8.89 25.13
C THR A 64 8.81 -9.85 25.49
N TYR A 65 9.42 -10.46 24.48
CA TYR A 65 10.61 -11.30 24.58
C TYR A 65 11.65 -10.67 23.65
N LEU A 66 12.39 -9.70 24.17
CA LEU A 66 13.36 -8.93 23.38
C LEU A 66 14.79 -9.31 23.76
N PHE A 67 15.72 -9.14 22.84
CA PHE A 67 17.14 -9.26 23.16
C PHE A 67 17.56 -8.16 24.15
N PRO A 68 18.60 -8.39 24.97
CA PRO A 68 19.06 -7.43 25.98
C PRO A 68 19.30 -6.02 25.43
N GLU A 69 19.80 -5.92 24.20
CA GLU A 69 20.12 -4.65 23.53
C GLU A 69 18.87 -3.82 23.22
N GLU A 70 17.73 -4.48 22.97
CA GLU A 70 16.45 -3.86 22.59
C GLU A 70 15.42 -3.84 23.72
N ALA A 71 15.72 -4.42 24.88
CA ALA A 71 14.80 -4.60 25.99
C ALA A 71 14.12 -3.30 26.48
N ALA A 72 14.81 -2.16 26.32
CA ALA A 72 14.27 -0.83 26.65
C ALA A 72 13.01 -0.46 25.84
N LEU A 73 12.78 -1.08 24.68
CA LEU A 73 11.60 -0.85 23.83
C LEU A 73 10.35 -1.61 24.31
N SER A 74 10.46 -2.42 25.37
CA SER A 74 9.35 -3.29 25.81
C SER A 74 8.05 -2.54 26.08
N ASP A 75 8.10 -1.39 26.78
CA ASP A 75 6.87 -0.64 27.09
C ASP A 75 6.20 -0.09 25.83
N GLU A 76 6.98 0.38 24.85
CA GLU A 76 6.45 0.88 23.59
C GLU A 76 5.67 -0.20 22.83
N TYR A 77 6.23 -1.41 22.74
CA TYR A 77 5.56 -2.54 22.08
C TYR A 77 4.35 -3.05 22.88
N LEU A 78 4.40 -3.03 24.22
CA LEU A 78 3.26 -3.37 25.07
C LEU A 78 2.11 -2.36 24.91
N ASP A 79 2.41 -1.06 24.90
CA ASP A 79 1.45 0.02 24.71
C ASP A 79 0.80 -0.06 23.33
N ALA A 80 1.62 -0.28 22.28
CA ALA A 80 1.12 -0.45 20.92
C ALA A 80 0.23 -1.69 20.79
N SER A 81 0.61 -2.82 21.42
CA SER A 81 -0.19 -4.05 21.41
C SER A 81 -1.56 -3.84 22.07
N ALA A 82 -1.60 -3.18 23.24
CA ALA A 82 -2.84 -2.82 23.92
C ALA A 82 -3.75 -1.95 23.03
N ARG A 83 -3.18 -0.92 22.39
CA ARG A 83 -3.92 -0.02 21.49
C ARG A 83 -4.57 -0.76 20.31
N TYR A 84 -3.87 -1.70 19.70
CA TYR A 84 -4.44 -2.49 18.59
C TYR A 84 -5.50 -3.49 19.08
N LEU A 85 -5.32 -4.10 20.26
CA LEU A 85 -6.36 -4.94 20.85
C LEU A 85 -7.63 -4.15 21.17
N ASP A 86 -7.50 -2.94 21.71
CA ASP A 86 -8.62 -2.02 21.92
C ASP A 86 -9.36 -1.69 20.61
N ALA A 87 -8.62 -1.50 19.52
CA ALA A 87 -9.20 -1.22 18.21
C ALA A 87 -9.94 -2.43 17.61
N TYR A 88 -9.36 -3.64 17.71
CA TYR A 88 -9.84 -4.79 16.94
C TYR A 88 -10.84 -5.69 17.71
N ILE A 89 -10.78 -5.78 19.03
CA ILE A 89 -11.75 -6.58 19.83
C ILE A 89 -13.21 -6.15 19.57
N PRO A 90 -13.56 -4.85 19.47
CA PRO A 90 -14.93 -4.44 19.15
C PRO A 90 -15.42 -4.96 17.78
N ILE A 91 -14.52 -5.10 16.82
CA ILE A 91 -14.81 -5.47 15.43
C ILE A 91 -14.86 -7.00 15.27
N LEU A 92 -13.81 -7.68 15.72
CA LEU A 92 -13.56 -9.11 15.49
C LEU A 92 -14.09 -9.99 16.64
N GLY A 93 -14.41 -9.40 17.78
CA GLY A 93 -14.85 -10.10 18.98
C GLY A 93 -13.75 -10.43 19.97
N PRO A 94 -14.08 -11.23 21.01
CA PRO A 94 -13.14 -11.58 22.06
C PRO A 94 -11.82 -12.08 21.48
N TYR A 95 -10.72 -11.71 22.11
CA TYR A 95 -9.40 -12.16 21.68
C TYR A 95 -9.32 -13.69 21.83
N PRO A 96 -8.88 -14.45 20.81
CA PRO A 96 -9.01 -15.90 20.80
C PRO A 96 -8.00 -16.63 21.69
N PHE A 97 -7.02 -15.93 22.26
CA PHE A 97 -5.97 -16.50 23.10
C PHE A 97 -5.92 -15.84 24.48
N SER A 98 -5.15 -16.41 25.40
CA SER A 98 -4.94 -15.86 26.75
C SER A 98 -3.85 -14.79 26.82
N GLN A 99 -2.96 -14.76 25.81
CA GLN A 99 -1.84 -13.85 25.76
C GLN A 99 -1.57 -13.35 24.34
N PHE A 100 -0.95 -12.18 24.23
CA PHE A 100 -0.29 -11.73 23.02
C PHE A 100 1.15 -11.31 23.36
N ALA A 101 2.14 -11.90 22.69
CA ALA A 101 3.54 -11.56 22.88
C ALA A 101 4.20 -11.00 21.61
N VAL A 102 5.10 -10.03 21.77
CA VAL A 102 6.04 -9.62 20.74
C VAL A 102 7.38 -10.30 21.00
N VAL A 103 7.82 -11.14 20.06
CA VAL A 103 9.01 -11.98 20.22
C VAL A 103 10.05 -11.56 19.18
N GLU A 104 11.21 -11.13 19.65
CA GLU A 104 12.32 -10.76 18.79
C GLU A 104 13.04 -11.99 18.25
N ASN A 105 13.52 -11.91 17.00
CA ASN A 105 14.41 -12.92 16.43
C ASN A 105 15.51 -12.31 15.55
N PHE A 106 16.46 -13.16 15.14
CA PHE A 106 17.67 -12.74 14.42
C PHE A 106 17.50 -12.56 12.91
N PHE A 107 16.40 -13.05 12.31
CA PHE A 107 16.18 -13.00 10.86
C PHE A 107 15.13 -11.95 10.48
N PRO A 108 15.21 -11.32 9.29
CA PRO A 108 14.21 -10.37 8.86
C PRO A 108 12.83 -11.04 8.75
N SER A 109 11.90 -10.68 9.63
CA SER A 109 10.58 -11.29 9.70
C SER A 109 9.54 -10.33 10.31
N GLY A 110 8.30 -10.52 9.89
CA GLY A 110 7.06 -10.14 10.55
C GLY A 110 6.10 -11.29 10.31
N LEU A 111 5.84 -12.08 11.35
CA LEU A 111 5.02 -13.29 11.25
C LEU A 111 4.09 -13.41 12.46
N GLY A 112 2.79 -13.33 12.22
CA GLY A 112 1.75 -13.55 13.22
C GLY A 112 1.58 -15.04 13.50
N MET A 113 1.94 -15.46 14.71
CA MET A 113 1.72 -16.80 15.22
C MET A 113 0.50 -16.82 16.16
N PRO A 114 -0.08 -17.99 16.46
CA PRO A 114 -1.12 -18.07 17.48
C PRO A 114 -0.57 -17.57 18.83
N SER A 115 -1.18 -16.52 19.38
CA SER A 115 -0.83 -15.84 20.65
C SER A 115 0.51 -15.07 20.71
N PHE A 116 1.27 -14.96 19.62
CA PHE A 116 2.47 -14.11 19.58
C PHE A 116 2.86 -13.71 18.16
N THR A 117 3.69 -12.69 17.99
CA THR A 117 4.30 -12.34 16.70
C THR A 117 5.81 -12.44 16.77
N LEU A 118 6.42 -12.87 15.67
CA LEU A 118 7.86 -12.89 15.48
C LEU A 118 8.31 -11.69 14.64
N LEU A 119 9.06 -10.79 15.27
CA LEU A 119 9.62 -9.61 14.62
C LEU A 119 11.14 -9.69 14.60
N GLY A 120 11.74 -9.46 13.43
CA GLY A 120 13.20 -9.42 13.32
C GLY A 120 13.82 -8.26 14.10
N SER A 121 15.04 -8.42 14.59
CA SER A 121 15.73 -7.39 15.39
C SER A 121 15.86 -6.04 14.66
N GLY A 122 16.06 -6.07 13.33
CA GLY A 122 16.08 -4.86 12.51
C GLY A 122 14.74 -4.12 12.41
N VAL A 123 13.62 -4.81 12.63
CA VAL A 123 12.26 -4.25 12.73
C VAL A 123 12.07 -3.64 14.12
N ILE A 124 12.43 -4.39 15.16
CA ILE A 124 12.34 -3.94 16.56
C ILE A 124 13.08 -2.62 16.77
N LYS A 125 14.38 -2.58 16.42
CA LYS A 125 15.25 -1.39 16.57
C LYS A 125 14.78 -0.15 15.79
N ARG A 126 13.87 -0.32 14.83
CA ARG A 126 13.29 0.77 14.03
C ARG A 126 11.92 1.22 14.51
N HIS A 127 11.46 0.73 15.67
CA HIS A 127 10.17 1.12 16.26
C HIS A 127 9.01 0.82 15.30
N TYR A 128 8.99 -0.38 14.71
CA TYR A 128 7.97 -0.79 13.73
C TYR A 128 6.64 -1.18 14.41
N ILE A 129 6.04 -0.21 15.10
CA ILE A 129 4.76 -0.33 15.79
C ILE A 129 3.58 0.18 14.95
N GLN A 130 3.80 0.52 13.67
CA GLN A 130 2.79 1.10 12.78
C GLN A 130 1.71 0.07 12.42
N PRO A 131 0.52 0.51 11.96
CA PRO A 131 -0.59 -0.40 11.68
C PRO A 131 -0.23 -1.49 10.66
N TYR A 132 0.53 -1.14 9.62
CA TYR A 132 0.99 -2.08 8.58
C TYR A 132 2.02 -3.11 9.03
N ALA A 133 2.54 -2.97 10.26
CA ALA A 133 3.49 -3.90 10.87
C ALA A 133 2.80 -4.58 12.06
N LEU A 134 3.03 -4.12 13.28
CA LEU A 134 2.47 -4.73 14.49
C LEU A 134 0.93 -4.86 14.46
N GLY A 135 0.23 -3.87 13.88
CA GLY A 135 -1.23 -3.93 13.75
C GLY A 135 -1.70 -5.11 12.87
N HIS A 136 -1.03 -5.34 11.74
CA HIS A 136 -1.25 -6.45 10.81
C HIS A 136 -1.05 -7.79 11.52
N GLU A 137 0.06 -7.93 12.24
CA GLU A 137 0.36 -9.17 12.98
C GLU A 137 -0.64 -9.46 14.12
N ILE A 138 -1.19 -8.42 14.75
CA ILE A 138 -2.22 -8.59 15.78
C ILE A 138 -3.54 -9.06 15.19
N VAL A 139 -3.97 -8.50 14.05
CA VAL A 139 -5.19 -8.95 13.35
C VAL A 139 -5.09 -10.43 12.98
N HIS A 140 -3.89 -10.92 12.65
CA HIS A 140 -3.68 -12.34 12.37
C HIS A 140 -4.04 -13.26 13.54
N SER A 141 -4.14 -12.77 14.77
CA SER A 141 -4.63 -13.56 15.91
C SER A 141 -6.03 -14.10 15.66
N TRP A 142 -6.92 -13.31 15.06
CA TRP A 142 -8.26 -13.77 14.65
C TRP A 142 -8.23 -14.38 13.26
N ILE A 143 -7.54 -13.75 12.31
CA ILE A 143 -7.61 -14.06 10.88
C ILE A 143 -6.32 -14.74 10.43
N GLY A 144 -6.35 -16.06 10.21
CA GLY A 144 -5.16 -16.88 9.93
C GLY A 144 -4.79 -17.80 11.08
N ASN A 145 -4.75 -17.30 12.32
CA ASN A 145 -4.44 -18.12 13.50
C ASN A 145 -5.69 -18.58 14.30
N GLY A 146 -6.80 -17.84 14.18
CA GLY A 146 -8.07 -18.20 14.80
C GLY A 146 -9.03 -18.84 13.80
N VAL A 147 -9.30 -18.14 12.71
CA VAL A 147 -10.00 -18.62 11.51
C VAL A 147 -8.93 -19.01 10.49
N PHE A 148 -8.80 -20.31 10.23
CA PHE A 148 -7.75 -20.84 9.36
C PHE A 148 -8.10 -20.64 7.89
N ASN A 149 -7.07 -20.47 7.06
CA ASN A 149 -7.24 -20.27 5.63
C ASN A 149 -7.25 -21.59 4.86
N ARG A 150 -8.11 -21.70 3.84
CA ARG A 150 -7.99 -22.73 2.80
C ARG A 150 -7.12 -22.22 1.65
N VAL A 151 -5.80 -22.29 1.82
CA VAL A 151 -4.81 -21.75 0.85
C VAL A 151 -5.01 -22.28 -0.58
N SER A 152 -5.49 -23.51 -0.75
CA SER A 152 -5.77 -24.09 -2.08
C SER A 152 -6.90 -23.40 -2.84
N GLU A 153 -7.72 -22.59 -2.16
CA GLU A 153 -8.78 -21.76 -2.75
C GLU A 153 -8.45 -20.27 -2.69
N GLY A 154 -7.20 -19.90 -2.37
CA GLY A 154 -6.77 -18.51 -2.29
C GLY A 154 -6.61 -17.98 -0.87
N ASN A 155 -5.58 -17.18 -0.64
CA ASN A 155 -5.24 -16.62 0.66
C ASN A 155 -5.93 -15.28 0.92
N TRP A 156 -7.19 -15.35 1.32
CA TRP A 156 -8.01 -14.19 1.70
C TRP A 156 -7.56 -13.53 3.01
N VAL A 157 -6.84 -14.27 3.86
CA VAL A 157 -6.38 -13.81 5.18
C VAL A 157 -5.49 -12.58 5.02
N GLU A 158 -4.52 -12.59 4.11
CA GLU A 158 -3.66 -11.42 3.87
C GLU A 158 -4.43 -10.19 3.38
N GLY A 159 -5.43 -10.40 2.52
CA GLY A 159 -6.31 -9.34 2.04
C GLY A 159 -7.13 -8.70 3.15
N LEU A 160 -7.78 -9.50 4.01
CA LEU A 160 -8.58 -8.96 5.10
C LEU A 160 -7.71 -8.31 6.18
N THR A 161 -6.58 -8.92 6.53
CA THR A 161 -5.63 -8.34 7.48
C THR A 161 -5.09 -7.00 6.98
N THR A 162 -4.71 -6.92 5.71
CA THR A 162 -4.29 -5.67 5.06
C THR A 162 -5.41 -4.63 5.07
N TYR A 163 -6.66 -5.03 4.79
CA TYR A 163 -7.81 -4.12 4.84
C TYR A 163 -8.03 -3.55 6.24
N LEU A 164 -7.97 -4.38 7.28
CA LEU A 164 -8.21 -3.95 8.65
C LEU A 164 -7.06 -3.10 9.21
N ALA A 165 -5.82 -3.54 8.98
CA ALA A 165 -4.65 -2.93 9.59
C ALA A 165 -4.08 -1.76 8.79
N ASN A 166 -3.87 -1.92 7.49
CA ASN A 166 -3.18 -0.91 6.68
C ASN A 166 -4.13 0.21 6.29
N TYR A 167 -5.41 -0.10 6.09
CA TYR A 167 -6.42 0.85 5.66
C TYR A 167 -7.37 1.26 6.80
N TYR A 168 -8.20 0.34 7.28
CA TYR A 168 -9.37 0.66 8.09
C TYR A 168 -9.00 1.22 9.46
N TYR A 169 -7.86 0.83 10.02
CA TYR A 169 -7.33 1.44 11.24
C TYR A 169 -7.26 2.98 11.15
N HIS A 170 -6.84 3.53 10.01
CA HIS A 170 -6.79 4.98 9.82
C HIS A 170 -8.20 5.59 9.75
N GLU A 171 -9.14 4.93 9.08
CA GLU A 171 -10.53 5.38 9.04
C GLU A 171 -11.17 5.34 10.45
N LEU A 172 -10.96 4.24 11.17
CA LEU A 172 -11.44 4.01 12.54
C LEU A 172 -10.92 5.05 13.53
N THR A 173 -9.66 5.46 13.37
CA THR A 173 -9.01 6.46 14.23
C THR A 173 -9.19 7.90 13.76
N GLY A 174 -9.95 8.12 12.67
CA GLY A 174 -10.31 9.44 12.17
C GLY A 174 -9.30 10.09 11.22
N ASP A 175 -8.25 9.39 10.82
CA ASP A 175 -7.26 9.86 9.85
C ASP A 175 -7.71 9.55 8.40
N GLN A 176 -8.69 10.31 7.93
CA GLN A 176 -9.29 10.13 6.60
C GLN A 176 -8.30 10.37 5.45
N ALA A 177 -7.33 11.28 5.64
CA ALA A 177 -6.31 11.56 4.64
C ALA A 177 -5.40 10.33 4.46
N GLN A 178 -4.93 9.73 5.55
CA GLN A 178 -4.14 8.51 5.47
C GLN A 178 -4.97 7.32 4.98
N ALA A 179 -6.24 7.20 5.37
CA ALA A 179 -7.12 6.16 4.84
C ALA A 179 -7.26 6.24 3.31
N ARG A 180 -7.47 7.45 2.76
CA ARG A 180 -7.47 7.68 1.30
C ARG A 180 -6.12 7.32 0.68
N GLU A 181 -5.02 7.72 1.31
CA GLU A 181 -3.67 7.42 0.79
C GLU A 181 -3.38 5.92 0.74
N GLN A 182 -3.90 5.13 1.69
CA GLN A 182 -3.73 3.67 1.68
C GLN A 182 -4.51 3.03 0.53
N ARG A 183 -5.73 3.50 0.24
CA ARG A 183 -6.48 3.06 -0.97
C ARG A 183 -5.74 3.45 -2.25
N ARG A 184 -5.19 4.67 -2.30
CA ARG A 184 -4.36 5.16 -3.41
C ARG A 184 -3.14 4.26 -3.64
N HIS A 185 -2.39 3.94 -2.60
CA HIS A 185 -1.23 3.04 -2.68
C HIS A 185 -1.60 1.63 -3.18
N MET A 186 -2.72 1.07 -2.72
CA MET A 186 -3.18 -0.24 -3.19
C MET A 186 -3.52 -0.22 -4.69
N LEU A 187 -4.16 0.85 -5.16
CA LEU A 187 -4.48 1.06 -6.57
C LEU A 187 -3.22 1.20 -7.44
N LEU A 188 -2.26 1.99 -6.97
CA LEU A 188 -0.99 2.21 -7.66
C LEU A 188 -0.15 0.94 -7.70
N GLY A 189 -0.05 0.20 -6.61
CA GLY A 189 0.74 -1.03 -6.59
C GLY A 189 0.25 -2.05 -7.61
N TYR A 190 -1.06 -2.23 -7.75
CA TYR A 190 -1.62 -3.03 -8.83
C TYR A 190 -1.32 -2.47 -10.23
N SER A 191 -1.56 -1.17 -10.44
CA SER A 191 -1.39 -0.58 -11.77
C SER A 191 0.09 -0.48 -12.22
N VAL A 192 1.02 -0.43 -11.27
CA VAL A 192 2.47 -0.37 -11.51
C VAL A 192 3.06 -1.76 -11.77
N TYR A 193 2.72 -2.76 -10.95
CA TYR A 193 3.38 -4.07 -10.98
C TYR A 193 2.68 -5.12 -11.85
N ILE A 194 1.39 -4.94 -12.17
CA ILE A 194 0.65 -5.91 -12.99
C ILE A 194 0.64 -5.47 -14.45
N ARG A 195 1.44 -6.12 -15.28
CA ARG A 195 1.49 -5.91 -16.73
C ARG A 195 0.36 -6.66 -17.45
N SER A 196 0.09 -6.28 -18.69
CA SER A 196 -0.83 -7.02 -19.55
C SER A 196 -0.35 -8.46 -19.74
N GLY A 197 -1.22 -9.43 -19.45
CA GLY A 197 -0.91 -10.86 -19.53
C GLY A 197 -0.31 -11.50 -18.26
N ASP A 198 0.11 -10.71 -17.26
CA ASP A 198 0.74 -11.20 -16.03
C ASP A 198 -0.23 -11.31 -14.84
N ASP A 199 -1.47 -10.86 -14.99
CA ASP A 199 -2.48 -10.87 -13.93
C ASP A 199 -3.08 -12.26 -13.68
N TYR A 200 -3.57 -12.52 -12.47
CA TYR A 200 -4.27 -13.74 -12.11
C TYR A 200 -5.41 -13.48 -11.11
N PRO A 201 -6.43 -14.37 -11.06
CA PRO A 201 -7.54 -14.24 -10.09
C PRO A 201 -7.07 -14.30 -8.63
N VAL A 202 -7.70 -13.53 -7.74
CA VAL A 202 -7.35 -13.51 -6.30
C VAL A 202 -7.44 -14.91 -5.67
N GLU A 203 -8.36 -15.77 -6.11
CA GLU A 203 -8.45 -17.17 -5.64
C GLU A 203 -7.19 -18.02 -5.90
N ARG A 204 -6.27 -17.58 -6.78
CA ARG A 204 -5.00 -18.29 -7.02
C ARG A 204 -3.85 -17.81 -6.16
N PHE A 205 -4.01 -16.69 -5.44
CA PHE A 205 -2.98 -16.18 -4.56
C PHE A 205 -2.76 -17.14 -3.39
N SER A 206 -1.53 -17.59 -3.18
CA SER A 206 -1.17 -18.46 -2.05
C SER A 206 -0.25 -17.75 -1.07
N GLN A 207 0.89 -17.28 -1.56
CA GLN A 207 1.91 -16.56 -0.81
C GLN A 207 2.62 -15.54 -1.70
N LYS A 208 3.25 -14.53 -1.09
CA LYS A 208 4.01 -13.50 -1.79
C LYS A 208 5.40 -13.99 -2.17
N HIS A 209 5.75 -13.95 -3.46
CA HIS A 209 7.12 -14.14 -3.94
C HIS A 209 7.71 -12.83 -4.49
N ASP A 210 6.87 -11.96 -5.03
CA ASP A 210 7.26 -10.70 -5.66
C ASP A 210 6.20 -9.60 -5.45
N GLU A 211 6.41 -8.44 -6.09
CA GLU A 211 5.48 -7.31 -6.00
C GLU A 211 4.18 -7.51 -6.79
N LYS A 212 4.15 -8.43 -7.76
CA LYS A 212 2.92 -8.82 -8.45
C LYS A 212 2.01 -9.60 -7.49
N ASP A 213 2.56 -10.54 -6.73
CA ASP A 213 1.82 -11.26 -5.70
C ASP A 213 1.35 -10.31 -4.58
N ASN A 214 2.16 -9.32 -4.21
CA ASN A 214 1.77 -8.27 -3.27
C ASN A 214 0.57 -7.45 -3.78
N ALA A 215 0.62 -7.05 -5.04
CA ALA A 215 -0.43 -6.27 -5.69
C ALA A 215 -1.77 -7.01 -5.76
N ILE A 216 -1.76 -8.32 -5.99
CA ILE A 216 -3.00 -9.12 -6.09
C ILE A 216 -3.45 -9.62 -4.72
N GLY A 217 -2.56 -10.33 -4.01
CA GLY A 217 -2.89 -11.03 -2.77
C GLY A 217 -3.15 -10.14 -1.57
N TYR A 218 -2.50 -8.97 -1.50
CA TYR A 218 -2.65 -8.04 -0.39
C TYR A 218 -3.49 -6.84 -0.83
N GLN A 219 -3.04 -6.11 -1.85
CA GLN A 219 -3.61 -4.81 -2.20
C GLN A 219 -4.98 -4.91 -2.90
N LYS A 220 -5.08 -5.66 -4.01
CA LYS A 220 -6.38 -5.93 -4.67
C LYS A 220 -7.34 -6.61 -3.70
N SER A 221 -6.89 -7.66 -3.01
CA SER A 221 -7.73 -8.40 -2.06
C SER A 221 -8.27 -7.52 -0.93
N ALA A 222 -7.47 -6.61 -0.37
CA ALA A 222 -7.93 -5.63 0.61
C ALA A 222 -8.99 -4.67 0.04
N MET A 223 -8.77 -4.18 -1.18
CA MET A 223 -9.75 -3.34 -1.87
C MET A 223 -11.03 -4.11 -2.25
N VAL A 224 -10.97 -5.43 -2.46
CA VAL A 224 -12.19 -6.25 -2.64
C VAL A 224 -13.03 -6.27 -1.37
N PHE A 225 -12.43 -6.39 -0.18
CA PHE A 225 -13.17 -6.22 1.09
C PHE A 225 -13.74 -4.80 1.24
N HIS A 226 -12.99 -3.78 0.81
CA HIS A 226 -13.50 -2.40 0.76
C HIS A 226 -14.73 -2.28 -0.14
N LEU A 227 -14.67 -2.85 -1.36
CA LEU A 227 -15.78 -2.86 -2.31
C LEU A 227 -16.99 -3.63 -1.79
N LEU A 228 -16.76 -4.75 -1.10
CA LEU A 228 -17.84 -5.52 -0.46
C LEU A 228 -18.53 -4.67 0.62
N ARG A 229 -17.76 -3.91 1.42
CA ARG A 229 -18.32 -2.95 2.36
C ARG A 229 -19.12 -1.84 1.66
N GLN A 230 -18.61 -1.30 0.55
CA GLN A 230 -19.34 -0.29 -0.23
C GLN A 230 -20.66 -0.85 -0.80
N GLU A 231 -20.69 -2.11 -1.20
CA GLU A 231 -21.87 -2.79 -1.74
C GLU A 231 -22.92 -3.11 -0.66
N LEU A 232 -22.48 -3.61 0.50
CA LEU A 232 -23.37 -4.06 1.58
C LEU A 232 -23.78 -2.94 2.55
N GLY A 233 -23.01 -1.85 2.58
CA GLY A 233 -23.05 -0.83 3.63
C GLY A 233 -22.41 -1.30 4.94
N ASP A 234 -21.99 -0.32 5.75
CA ASP A 234 -21.19 -0.53 6.96
C ASP A 234 -21.81 -1.52 7.94
N ALA A 235 -23.09 -1.34 8.29
CA ALA A 235 -23.74 -2.15 9.31
C ALA A 235 -23.78 -3.65 8.95
N THR A 236 -24.04 -3.97 7.68
CA THR A 236 -24.10 -5.35 7.20
C THR A 236 -22.70 -5.94 7.07
N PHE A 237 -21.75 -5.18 6.54
CA PHE A 237 -20.36 -5.63 6.40
C PHE A 237 -19.73 -5.96 7.77
N TRP A 238 -19.81 -5.05 8.74
CA TRP A 238 -19.21 -5.27 10.06
C TRP A 238 -19.91 -6.39 10.84
N ARG A 239 -21.24 -6.56 10.66
CA ARG A 239 -21.95 -7.74 11.17
C ARG A 239 -21.41 -9.03 10.54
N GLY A 240 -21.09 -9.03 9.25
CA GLY A 240 -20.48 -10.17 8.56
C GLY A 240 -19.08 -10.49 9.08
N ILE A 241 -18.22 -9.48 9.23
CA ILE A 241 -16.87 -9.63 9.81
C ILE A 241 -16.95 -10.21 11.22
N ARG A 242 -17.87 -9.72 12.06
CA ARG A 242 -18.06 -10.27 13.41
C ARG A 242 -18.50 -11.74 13.37
N GLN A 243 -19.47 -12.07 12.51
CA GLN A 243 -19.95 -13.44 12.38
C GLN A 243 -18.91 -14.40 11.77
N LEU A 244 -17.97 -13.90 10.97
CA LEU A 244 -16.84 -14.69 10.47
C LEU A 244 -16.04 -15.24 11.64
N SER A 245 -15.62 -14.37 12.55
CA SER A 245 -14.91 -14.77 13.77
C SER A 245 -15.79 -15.68 14.64
N ASP A 246 -17.02 -15.28 14.96
CA ASP A 246 -17.89 -16.06 15.87
C ASP A 246 -18.18 -17.49 15.35
N ARG A 247 -18.34 -17.69 14.03
CA ARG A 247 -18.71 -18.99 13.45
C ARG A 247 -17.53 -19.87 13.08
N TYR A 248 -16.39 -19.27 12.71
CA TYR A 248 -15.25 -19.98 12.12
C TYR A 248 -13.99 -20.01 12.99
N LEU A 249 -13.98 -19.42 14.18
CA LEU A 249 -12.89 -19.65 15.13
C LEU A 249 -12.67 -21.15 15.37
N GLY A 250 -11.43 -21.62 15.21
CA GLY A 250 -11.04 -23.02 15.29
C GLY A 250 -11.39 -23.86 14.05
N LYS A 251 -11.80 -23.23 12.94
CA LYS A 251 -12.21 -23.88 11.67
C LYS A 251 -11.51 -23.25 10.48
N VAL A 252 -11.53 -23.98 9.35
CA VAL A 252 -11.01 -23.53 8.06
C VAL A 252 -12.13 -22.84 7.27
N ALA A 253 -11.84 -21.68 6.70
CA ALA A 253 -12.69 -20.98 5.74
C ALA A 253 -11.91 -20.61 4.47
N GLY A 254 -12.54 -20.73 3.30
CA GLY A 254 -12.07 -20.18 2.04
C GLY A 254 -13.06 -19.15 1.49
N TRP A 255 -12.80 -18.61 0.29
CA TRP A 255 -13.67 -17.60 -0.33
C TRP A 255 -15.14 -18.03 -0.43
N LYS A 256 -15.42 -19.32 -0.68
CA LYS A 256 -16.79 -19.85 -0.75
C LYS A 256 -17.54 -19.79 0.59
N GLU A 257 -16.85 -19.95 1.71
CA GLU A 257 -17.48 -19.76 3.03
C GLU A 257 -17.71 -18.29 3.33
N LEU A 258 -16.78 -17.42 2.93
CA LEU A 258 -16.96 -15.97 3.04
C LEU A 258 -18.16 -15.51 2.19
N GLU A 259 -18.28 -15.98 0.95
CA GLU A 259 -19.41 -15.71 0.06
C GLU A 259 -20.73 -16.06 0.74
N ARG A 260 -20.92 -17.33 1.13
CA ARG A 260 -22.14 -17.79 1.81
C ARG A 260 -22.43 -16.99 3.08
N LEU A 261 -21.41 -16.70 3.87
CA LEU A 261 -21.57 -15.93 5.11
C LEU A 261 -22.12 -14.53 4.83
N PHE A 262 -21.53 -13.81 3.87
CA PHE A 262 -21.98 -12.47 3.53
C PHE A 262 -23.35 -12.47 2.83
N GLU A 263 -23.66 -13.48 2.02
CA GLU A 263 -24.99 -13.67 1.43
C GLU A 263 -26.07 -13.86 2.51
N GLU A 264 -25.82 -14.75 3.49
CA GLU A 264 -26.73 -14.97 4.62
C GLU A 264 -26.92 -13.70 5.46
N VAL A 265 -25.83 -12.97 5.72
CA VAL A 265 -25.86 -11.76 6.54
C VAL A 265 -26.54 -10.59 5.84
N ALA A 266 -26.40 -10.50 4.51
CA ALA A 266 -26.98 -9.45 3.70
C ALA A 266 -28.41 -9.75 3.23
N GLY A 267 -28.77 -11.03 3.09
CA GLY A 267 -30.00 -11.45 2.41
C GLY A 267 -29.97 -11.15 0.90
N LEU A 268 -28.78 -11.14 0.30
CA LEU A 268 -28.54 -10.82 -1.11
C LEU A 268 -27.75 -11.94 -1.78
N ASP A 269 -27.96 -12.13 -3.07
CA ASP A 269 -27.09 -12.96 -3.92
C ASP A 269 -25.80 -12.17 -4.23
N LEU A 270 -24.66 -12.69 -3.79
CA LEU A 270 -23.34 -12.10 -3.99
C LEU A 270 -22.50 -12.89 -4.99
N ARG A 271 -23.07 -13.91 -5.64
CA ARG A 271 -22.36 -14.73 -6.63
C ARG A 271 -21.68 -13.89 -7.70
N TRP A 272 -22.37 -12.88 -8.21
CA TRP A 272 -21.82 -11.95 -9.22
C TRP A 272 -20.57 -11.21 -8.68
N PHE A 273 -20.55 -10.84 -7.40
CA PHE A 273 -19.48 -10.09 -6.78
C PHE A 273 -18.22 -10.95 -6.66
N PHE A 274 -18.36 -12.17 -6.13
CA PHE A 274 -17.22 -13.10 -5.96
C PHE A 274 -16.71 -13.60 -7.32
N ALA A 275 -17.61 -13.92 -8.26
CA ALA A 275 -17.22 -14.22 -9.64
C ALA A 275 -16.36 -13.10 -10.27
N GLN A 276 -16.77 -11.85 -10.06
CA GLN A 276 -16.13 -10.69 -10.68
C GLN A 276 -14.79 -10.32 -10.02
N TRP A 277 -14.73 -10.33 -8.69
CA TRP A 277 -13.60 -9.74 -7.96
C TRP A 277 -12.60 -10.75 -7.45
N ILE A 278 -13.02 -12.01 -7.26
CA ILE A 278 -12.17 -13.08 -6.72
C ILE A 278 -11.71 -14.04 -7.81
N GLU A 279 -12.62 -14.45 -8.69
CA GLU A 279 -12.39 -15.53 -9.67
C GLU A 279 -11.94 -15.01 -11.04
N ARG A 280 -12.12 -13.70 -11.31
CA ARG A 280 -11.68 -13.05 -12.54
C ARG A 280 -10.40 -12.23 -12.31
N ALA A 281 -9.44 -12.40 -13.22
CA ALA A 281 -8.27 -11.54 -13.34
C ALA A 281 -8.66 -10.19 -13.97
N GLY A 282 -7.92 -9.14 -13.64
CA GLY A 282 -8.13 -7.79 -14.17
C GLY A 282 -8.66 -6.81 -13.13
N ALA A 283 -8.82 -5.58 -13.58
CA ALA A 283 -9.50 -4.49 -12.89
C ALA A 283 -10.12 -3.59 -13.97
N PRO A 284 -11.23 -2.89 -13.69
CA PRO A 284 -11.82 -1.98 -14.66
C PRO A 284 -10.90 -0.79 -14.92
N GLU A 285 -10.87 -0.31 -16.16
CA GLU A 285 -10.29 0.98 -16.54
C GLU A 285 -11.45 1.90 -16.94
N LEU A 286 -11.63 3.01 -16.21
CA LEU A 286 -12.76 3.92 -16.43
C LEU A 286 -12.30 5.29 -16.88
N ALA A 287 -13.04 5.86 -17.82
CA ALA A 287 -12.87 7.24 -18.27
C ALA A 287 -14.23 7.94 -18.38
N ILE A 288 -14.24 9.25 -18.09
CA ILE A 288 -15.36 10.12 -18.46
C ILE A 288 -15.15 10.49 -19.94
N THR A 289 -16.00 9.97 -20.83
CA THR A 289 -15.85 10.14 -22.29
C THR A 289 -16.81 11.15 -22.88
N GLY A 290 -17.82 11.57 -22.13
CA GLY A 290 -18.81 12.53 -22.58
C GLY A 290 -19.43 13.29 -21.43
N LEU A 291 -19.62 14.59 -21.62
CA LEU A 291 -20.22 15.47 -20.64
C LEU A 291 -21.04 16.55 -21.34
N GLN A 292 -22.34 16.62 -21.05
CA GLN A 292 -23.27 17.57 -21.66
C GLN A 292 -24.14 18.23 -20.59
N LEU A 293 -24.35 19.55 -20.69
CA LEU A 293 -25.20 20.30 -19.76
C LEU A 293 -26.49 20.73 -20.47
N TYR A 294 -27.62 20.52 -19.82
CA TYR A 294 -28.93 20.97 -20.28
C TYR A 294 -29.54 21.91 -19.24
N PRO A 295 -29.72 23.22 -19.54
CA PRO A 295 -30.42 24.12 -18.64
C PRO A 295 -31.91 23.76 -18.61
N LEU A 296 -32.46 23.55 -17.42
CA LEU A 296 -33.90 23.41 -17.24
C LEU A 296 -34.48 24.76 -16.81
N HIS A 297 -35.23 25.39 -17.72
CA HIS A 297 -35.91 26.65 -17.44
C HIS A 297 -37.18 26.40 -16.62
N GLY A 298 -37.33 27.13 -15.51
CA GLY A 298 -38.62 27.24 -14.83
C GLY A 298 -39.62 28.05 -15.67
N THR A 299 -40.88 28.14 -15.22
CA THR A 299 -41.97 28.91 -15.87
C THR A 299 -41.69 30.41 -16.07
N ALA A 300 -40.58 30.93 -15.54
CA ALA A 300 -40.16 32.33 -15.65
C ALA A 300 -38.80 32.53 -16.36
N GLY A 301 -38.27 31.53 -17.08
CA GLY A 301 -37.05 31.67 -17.88
C GLY A 301 -35.72 31.61 -17.12
N ASP A 302 -35.74 31.67 -15.78
CA ASP A 302 -34.57 31.51 -14.92
C ASP A 302 -34.19 30.00 -14.81
N PRO A 303 -32.95 29.58 -15.12
CA PRO A 303 -32.53 28.18 -14.96
C PRO A 303 -32.48 27.82 -13.46
N ARG A 304 -33.49 27.09 -12.98
CA ARG A 304 -33.54 26.65 -11.57
C ARG A 304 -32.66 25.43 -11.30
N THR A 305 -32.35 24.66 -12.33
CA THR A 305 -31.60 23.40 -12.26
C THR A 305 -30.88 23.14 -13.59
N ILE A 306 -29.72 22.49 -13.53
CA ILE A 306 -28.95 22.06 -14.69
C ILE A 306 -28.89 20.54 -14.67
N GLU A 307 -29.23 19.88 -15.78
CA GLU A 307 -28.98 18.44 -15.91
C GLU A 307 -27.60 18.22 -16.53
N ALA A 308 -26.71 17.59 -15.77
CA ALA A 308 -25.45 17.10 -16.28
C ALA A 308 -25.62 15.65 -16.77
N VAL A 309 -25.41 15.43 -18.06
CA VAL A 309 -25.33 14.10 -18.65
C VAL A 309 -23.88 13.68 -18.70
N VAL A 310 -23.51 12.67 -17.92
CA VAL A 310 -22.16 12.11 -17.84
C VAL A 310 -22.14 10.74 -18.53
N GLN A 311 -21.18 10.53 -19.43
CA GLN A 311 -20.89 9.23 -20.03
C GLN A 311 -19.60 8.68 -19.42
N VAL A 312 -19.69 7.47 -18.88
CA VAL A 312 -18.55 6.74 -18.31
C VAL A 312 -18.32 5.50 -19.17
N GLN A 313 -17.11 5.36 -19.70
CA GLN A 313 -16.70 4.23 -20.51
C GLN A 313 -15.77 3.33 -19.70
N GLN A 314 -15.95 2.03 -19.83
CA GLN A 314 -15.02 0.99 -19.40
C GLN A 314 -14.24 0.45 -20.60
N ALA A 315 -12.93 0.28 -20.44
CA ALA A 315 -12.11 -0.48 -21.38
C ALA A 315 -12.06 -1.97 -20.98
N GLY A 316 -12.10 -2.85 -21.99
CA GLY A 316 -12.11 -4.30 -21.78
C GLY A 316 -13.46 -4.84 -21.30
N ASP A 317 -13.42 -5.92 -20.52
CA ASP A 317 -14.62 -6.52 -19.95
C ASP A 317 -15.26 -5.60 -18.90
N ALA A 318 -16.56 -5.37 -19.01
CA ALA A 318 -17.27 -4.51 -18.08
C ALA A 318 -17.25 -5.08 -16.65
N TYR A 319 -17.14 -4.17 -15.68
CA TYR A 319 -17.32 -4.44 -14.26
C TYR A 319 -18.60 -3.76 -13.77
N GLN A 320 -19.27 -4.43 -12.83
CA GLN A 320 -20.32 -3.83 -12.02
C GLN A 320 -19.71 -3.27 -10.72
N ALA A 321 -19.89 -1.97 -10.45
CA ALA A 321 -19.47 -1.38 -9.18
C ALA A 321 -20.16 -0.03 -8.89
N PRO A 322 -20.36 0.34 -7.61
CA PRO A 322 -20.65 1.72 -7.26
C PRO A 322 -19.43 2.62 -7.51
N VAL A 323 -19.66 3.81 -8.05
CA VAL A 323 -18.63 4.81 -8.35
C VAL A 323 -19.16 6.19 -7.97
N ASP A 324 -18.35 7.00 -7.30
CA ASP A 324 -18.72 8.36 -6.95
C ASP A 324 -18.35 9.32 -8.09
N LEU A 325 -19.27 10.19 -8.47
CA LEU A 325 -19.02 11.34 -9.35
C LEU A 325 -19.07 12.60 -8.50
N GLU A 326 -17.95 13.32 -8.39
CA GLU A 326 -17.86 14.59 -7.69
C GLU A 326 -17.91 15.75 -8.69
N PHE A 327 -18.89 16.63 -8.53
CA PHE A 327 -18.99 17.88 -9.28
C PHE A 327 -18.47 19.03 -8.43
N GLU A 328 -17.51 19.77 -8.96
CA GLU A 328 -17.08 21.07 -8.44
C GLU A 328 -18.02 22.13 -9.01
N LEU A 329 -18.81 22.81 -8.19
CA LEU A 329 -19.80 23.80 -8.63
C LEU A 329 -19.21 25.21 -8.64
N ALA A 330 -19.75 26.10 -9.49
CA ALA A 330 -19.27 27.49 -9.63
C ALA A 330 -19.19 28.26 -8.30
N GLY A 331 -20.14 28.04 -7.37
CA GLY A 331 -20.10 28.60 -6.02
C GLY A 331 -19.06 27.98 -5.06
N GLY A 332 -18.13 27.15 -5.55
CA GLY A 332 -17.10 26.46 -4.76
C GLY A 332 -17.59 25.27 -3.95
N ARG A 333 -18.89 24.95 -4.04
CA ARG A 333 -19.51 23.79 -3.38
C ARG A 333 -19.19 22.52 -4.15
N ARG A 334 -19.10 21.39 -3.44
CA ARG A 334 -18.98 20.06 -4.06
C ARG A 334 -20.30 19.32 -3.98
N HIS A 335 -20.65 18.61 -5.05
CA HIS A 335 -21.82 17.73 -5.09
C HIS A 335 -21.37 16.33 -5.51
N VAL A 336 -21.58 15.34 -4.64
CA VAL A 336 -21.20 13.95 -4.90
C VAL A 336 -22.45 13.11 -5.13
N VAL A 337 -22.47 12.35 -6.22
CA VAL A 337 -23.52 11.37 -6.52
C VAL A 337 -22.88 10.00 -6.74
N ARG A 338 -23.46 8.98 -6.10
CA ARG A 338 -23.05 7.60 -6.28
C ARG A 338 -23.85 6.99 -7.43
N VAL A 339 -23.15 6.57 -8.49
CA VAL A 339 -23.71 5.88 -9.65
C VAL A 339 -23.22 4.43 -9.69
N ARG A 340 -23.80 3.59 -10.54
CA ARG A 340 -23.36 2.19 -10.68
C ARG A 340 -23.02 1.87 -12.12
N VAL A 341 -21.73 1.75 -12.42
CA VAL A 341 -21.28 1.26 -13.73
C VAL A 341 -21.61 -0.23 -13.86
N ARG A 342 -21.95 -0.67 -15.06
CA ARG A 342 -22.30 -2.07 -15.37
C ARG A 342 -21.94 -2.46 -16.80
N GLU A 343 -22.13 -1.55 -17.73
CA GLU A 343 -21.94 -1.81 -19.15
C GLU A 343 -20.57 -1.29 -19.62
N GLY A 344 -20.21 -1.61 -20.87
CA GLY A 344 -19.03 -0.99 -21.49
C GLY A 344 -19.16 0.54 -21.51
N GLN A 345 -20.37 1.07 -21.68
CA GLN A 345 -20.65 2.49 -21.63
C GLN A 345 -21.94 2.74 -20.84
N ASP A 346 -21.84 3.54 -19.77
CA ASP A 346 -22.99 3.95 -18.96
C ASP A 346 -23.25 5.45 -19.12
N ARG A 347 -24.53 5.86 -19.07
CA ARG A 347 -24.96 7.26 -19.14
C ARG A 347 -25.79 7.63 -17.92
N TRP A 348 -25.39 8.70 -17.23
CA TRP A 348 -26.05 9.20 -16.03
C TRP A 348 -26.56 10.62 -16.24
N VAL A 349 -27.78 10.90 -15.78
CA VAL A 349 -28.35 12.25 -15.73
C VAL A 349 -28.34 12.70 -14.27
N VAL A 350 -27.59 13.76 -13.97
CA VAL A 350 -27.40 14.27 -12.62
C VAL A 350 -27.97 15.68 -12.53
N PRO A 351 -29.03 15.91 -11.73
CA PRO A 351 -29.55 17.24 -11.51
C PRO A 351 -28.62 18.04 -10.58
N LEU A 352 -28.21 19.23 -11.02
CA LEU A 352 -27.32 20.13 -10.31
C LEU A 352 -28.02 21.46 -10.01
N SER A 353 -27.71 22.04 -8.86
CA SER A 353 -28.25 23.35 -8.45
C SER A 353 -27.54 24.54 -9.10
N GLU A 354 -26.35 24.32 -9.65
CA GLU A 354 -25.49 25.35 -10.25
C GLU A 354 -24.67 24.75 -11.39
N ARG A 355 -24.07 25.60 -12.22
CA ARG A 355 -23.19 25.16 -13.29
C ARG A 355 -21.93 24.53 -12.68
N PRO A 356 -21.56 23.30 -13.06
CA PRO A 356 -20.31 22.69 -12.63
C PRO A 356 -19.11 23.31 -13.38
N LEU A 357 -17.96 23.37 -12.70
CA LEU A 357 -16.63 23.75 -13.17
C LEU A 357 -15.78 22.53 -13.53
N ALA A 358 -16.00 21.41 -12.84
CA ALA A 358 -15.39 20.12 -13.17
C ALA A 358 -16.27 18.96 -12.69
N VAL A 359 -16.05 17.78 -13.28
CA VAL A 359 -16.51 16.50 -12.75
C VAL A 359 -15.31 15.57 -12.58
N ARG A 360 -15.21 14.90 -11.43
CA ARG A 360 -14.18 13.91 -11.09
C ARG A 360 -14.78 12.54 -10.87
N LEU A 361 -14.14 11.51 -11.40
CA LEU A 361 -14.47 10.12 -11.15
C LEU A 361 -13.72 9.59 -9.92
N ASP A 362 -14.50 9.20 -8.91
CA ASP A 362 -14.06 8.56 -7.66
C ASP A 362 -12.85 9.25 -7.01
N PRO A 363 -12.98 10.52 -6.59
CA PRO A 363 -11.88 11.31 -6.04
C PRO A 363 -11.35 10.75 -4.71
N ASP A 364 -12.16 10.00 -3.97
CA ASP A 364 -11.77 9.36 -2.70
C ASP A 364 -11.23 7.94 -2.88
N ILE A 365 -11.13 7.45 -4.12
CA ILE A 365 -10.50 6.17 -4.47
C ILE A 365 -11.20 5.01 -3.74
N HIS A 366 -12.52 4.97 -3.83
CA HIS A 366 -13.31 3.85 -3.32
C HIS A 366 -13.34 2.66 -4.29
N LEU A 367 -13.16 2.92 -5.59
CA LEU A 367 -13.18 1.89 -6.62
C LEU A 367 -11.78 1.32 -6.85
N PHE A 368 -11.63 0.00 -6.72
CA PHE A 368 -10.47 -0.69 -7.29
C PHE A 368 -10.57 -0.69 -8.81
N ARG A 369 -9.62 -0.01 -9.45
CA ARG A 369 -9.51 0.19 -10.89
C ARG A 369 -8.05 0.19 -11.30
N ARG A 370 -7.80 -0.05 -12.57
CA ARG A 370 -6.49 0.18 -13.17
C ARG A 370 -6.38 1.64 -13.56
N VAL A 371 -5.25 2.25 -13.21
CA VAL A 371 -4.90 3.63 -13.59
C VAL A 371 -3.91 3.55 -14.74
N ALA A 372 -4.12 4.35 -15.79
CA ALA A 372 -3.18 4.43 -16.89
C ALA A 372 -1.84 5.00 -16.40
N ARG A 373 -0.72 4.54 -16.97
CA ARG A 373 0.62 5.00 -16.56
C ARG A 373 0.81 6.50 -16.76
N SER A 374 0.17 7.08 -17.78
CA SER A 374 0.12 8.53 -18.04
C SER A 374 -0.55 9.33 -16.92
N ASP A 375 -1.51 8.72 -16.22
CA ASP A 375 -2.38 9.38 -15.24
C ASP A 375 -1.87 9.21 -13.80
N MET A 376 -0.88 8.33 -13.60
CA MET A 376 -0.16 8.24 -12.34
C MET A 376 0.80 9.42 -12.17
N PRO A 377 1.09 9.84 -10.93
CA PRO A 377 2.19 10.76 -10.68
C PRO A 377 3.51 10.15 -11.21
N PRO A 378 4.38 10.95 -11.85
CA PRO A 378 5.70 10.44 -12.24
C PRO A 378 6.44 10.04 -10.97
N MET A 379 7.04 8.84 -10.94
CA MET A 379 7.71 8.30 -9.75
C MET A 379 8.73 7.24 -10.16
N LEU A 380 9.73 6.96 -9.31
CA LEU A 380 10.78 5.98 -9.59
C LEU A 380 10.23 4.58 -9.88
N ASN A 381 9.12 4.17 -9.27
CA ASN A 381 8.55 2.84 -9.52
C ASN A 381 8.02 2.67 -10.95
N LEU A 382 7.68 3.77 -11.65
CA LEU A 382 7.40 3.71 -13.08
C LEU A 382 8.66 3.37 -13.87
N TYR A 383 9.83 3.93 -13.50
CA TYR A 383 11.11 3.53 -14.08
C TYR A 383 11.43 2.04 -13.82
N VAL A 384 11.22 1.57 -12.59
CA VAL A 384 11.52 0.17 -12.20
C VAL A 384 10.71 -0.84 -13.02
N THR A 385 9.47 -0.49 -13.35
CA THR A 385 8.52 -1.37 -14.04
C THR A 385 8.45 -1.16 -15.54
N ASP A 386 9.15 -0.16 -16.08
CA ASP A 386 9.22 0.09 -17.51
C ASP A 386 9.92 -1.08 -18.24
N GLY A 387 9.35 -1.46 -19.39
CA GLY A 387 9.93 -2.47 -20.28
C GLY A 387 11.24 -1.99 -20.93
N VAL A 388 11.37 -0.68 -21.14
CA VAL A 388 12.58 -0.04 -21.66
C VAL A 388 13.08 0.93 -20.61
N ARG A 389 14.18 0.57 -19.94
CA ARG A 389 14.75 1.39 -18.87
C ARG A 389 16.25 1.55 -18.99
N THR A 390 16.73 2.77 -18.74
CA THR A 390 18.13 3.14 -18.90
C THR A 390 18.67 3.84 -17.66
N VAL A 391 19.87 3.45 -17.20
CA VAL A 391 20.62 4.22 -16.20
C VAL A 391 21.65 5.10 -16.90
N VAL A 392 21.71 6.38 -16.54
CA VAL A 392 22.72 7.32 -17.00
C VAL A 392 23.62 7.68 -15.80
N PRO A 393 24.85 7.12 -15.72
CA PRO A 393 25.81 7.46 -14.67
C PRO A 393 26.41 8.86 -14.88
N PRO A 394 27.14 9.39 -13.89
CA PRO A 394 27.95 10.60 -14.02
C PRO A 394 29.02 10.46 -15.13
N SER A 395 29.37 11.58 -15.77
CA SER A 395 30.31 11.67 -16.91
C SER A 395 31.78 11.58 -16.49
N MET A 396 32.08 11.93 -15.24
CA MET A 396 33.43 11.87 -14.70
C MET A 396 33.43 10.91 -13.51
N PRO A 397 34.12 9.76 -13.58
CA PRO A 397 34.36 8.97 -12.38
C PRO A 397 35.26 9.79 -11.44
N SER A 398 34.79 10.09 -10.22
CA SER A 398 35.65 10.70 -9.20
C SER A 398 36.82 9.75 -8.93
N THR A 399 38.03 10.15 -9.30
CA THR A 399 39.21 9.28 -9.34
C THR A 399 39.79 8.91 -7.97
N GLU A 400 39.23 9.43 -6.86
CA GLU A 400 39.84 9.24 -5.53
C GLU A 400 39.02 8.43 -4.53
N HIS A 401 37.74 8.16 -4.77
CA HIS A 401 36.93 7.25 -3.93
C HIS A 401 35.80 6.63 -4.76
N THR A 402 35.37 5.40 -4.43
CA THR A 402 34.14 4.82 -5.00
C THR A 402 32.97 5.74 -4.70
N SER A 403 32.47 6.44 -5.73
CA SER A 403 31.29 7.28 -5.60
C SER A 403 30.07 6.42 -5.23
N PRO A 404 29.16 6.88 -4.35
CA PRO A 404 27.88 6.21 -4.06
C PRO A 404 27.08 5.86 -5.32
N PHE A 405 27.27 6.61 -6.41
CA PHE A 405 26.66 6.32 -7.71
C PHE A 405 27.26 5.08 -8.37
N THR A 406 28.57 4.86 -8.28
CA THR A 406 29.23 3.66 -8.83
C THR A 406 28.72 2.40 -8.13
N GLU A 407 28.62 2.43 -6.79
CA GLU A 407 28.05 1.31 -6.02
C GLU A 407 26.59 1.05 -6.38
N LEU A 408 25.81 2.11 -6.57
CA LEU A 408 24.42 2.02 -7.00
C LEU A 408 24.29 1.37 -8.38
N VAL A 409 25.08 1.80 -9.37
CA VAL A 409 25.08 1.23 -10.72
C VAL A 409 25.45 -0.25 -10.67
N GLN A 410 26.50 -0.62 -9.93
CA GLN A 410 26.89 -2.02 -9.76
C GLN A 410 25.76 -2.85 -9.14
N ARG A 411 25.10 -2.35 -8.10
CA ARG A 411 23.97 -3.03 -7.48
C ARG A 411 22.80 -3.23 -8.44
N ILE A 412 22.47 -2.23 -9.25
CA ILE A 412 21.43 -2.36 -10.28
C ILE A 412 21.83 -3.47 -11.26
N MET A 413 23.06 -3.45 -11.77
CA MET A 413 23.54 -4.47 -12.72
C MET A 413 23.52 -5.89 -12.12
N THR A 414 23.97 -6.07 -10.88
CA THR A 414 23.92 -7.37 -10.19
C THR A 414 22.49 -7.86 -10.02
N GLN A 415 21.56 -6.98 -9.65
CA GLN A 415 20.15 -7.34 -9.50
C GLN A 415 19.52 -7.73 -10.84
N GLU A 416 19.87 -7.03 -11.92
CA GLU A 416 19.36 -7.32 -13.25
C GLU A 416 19.87 -8.66 -13.80
N GLN A 417 21.13 -9.03 -13.52
CA GLN A 417 21.67 -10.34 -13.85
C GLN A 417 20.99 -11.49 -13.08
N ALA A 418 20.50 -11.22 -11.87
CA ALA A 418 19.79 -12.21 -11.05
C ALA A 418 18.31 -12.37 -11.43
N LYS A 419 17.74 -11.45 -12.21
CA LYS A 419 16.34 -11.52 -12.63
C LYS A 419 16.21 -12.34 -13.93
N PRO A 420 15.21 -13.21 -14.05
CA PRO A 420 14.86 -13.87 -15.31
C PRO A 420 14.22 -12.92 -16.35
N SER A 421 14.49 -11.61 -16.28
CA SER A 421 13.76 -10.59 -17.05
C SER A 421 14.10 -10.62 -18.54
N ILE A 422 13.10 -10.36 -19.37
CA ILE A 422 13.20 -10.38 -20.84
C ILE A 422 13.87 -9.09 -21.39
N SER A 423 14.05 -8.04 -20.57
CA SER A 423 14.63 -6.77 -21.01
C SER A 423 15.53 -6.18 -19.93
N PRO A 424 16.87 -6.36 -20.05
CA PRO A 424 17.82 -5.85 -19.07
C PRO A 424 17.91 -4.33 -19.13
N THR A 425 18.19 -3.73 -17.97
CA THR A 425 18.46 -2.29 -17.89
C THR A 425 19.68 -1.92 -18.72
N THR A 426 19.56 -0.90 -19.57
CA THR A 426 20.68 -0.40 -20.40
C THR A 426 21.49 0.63 -19.61
N ILE A 427 22.82 0.62 -19.74
CA ILE A 427 23.68 1.72 -19.28
C ILE A 427 23.95 2.62 -20.49
N PHE A 428 23.61 3.89 -20.38
CA PHE A 428 23.90 4.88 -21.41
C PHE A 428 25.00 5.82 -20.91
N PRO A 429 26.22 5.80 -21.50
CA PRO A 429 27.28 6.70 -21.09
C PRO A 429 26.88 8.15 -21.38
N SER A 430 27.12 9.05 -20.44
CA SER A 430 26.79 10.47 -20.57
C SER A 430 27.74 11.24 -21.51
N GLU A 431 28.74 10.57 -22.09
CA GLU A 431 29.69 11.15 -23.03
C GLU A 431 29.05 11.41 -24.41
N ARG A 432 28.67 12.68 -24.62
CA ARG A 432 28.42 13.35 -25.91
C ARG A 432 27.56 12.60 -26.94
N ARG A 433 26.23 12.72 -26.81
CA ARG A 433 25.36 13.03 -27.95
C ARG A 433 24.43 14.18 -27.57
N GLU A 434 24.39 15.22 -28.40
CA GLU A 434 23.53 16.38 -28.17
C GLU A 434 22.05 15.96 -28.13
N GLY A 435 21.38 16.30 -27.03
CA GLY A 435 19.95 16.66 -27.02
C GLY A 435 18.90 15.56 -27.01
N GLN A 436 19.23 14.26 -27.04
CA GLN A 436 18.20 13.21 -27.04
C GLN A 436 18.41 12.14 -25.96
N LEU A 437 17.45 12.07 -25.03
CA LEU A 437 17.38 11.01 -24.04
C LEU A 437 17.07 9.66 -24.72
N PRO A 438 17.59 8.54 -24.19
CA PRO A 438 17.23 7.21 -24.69
C PRO A 438 15.73 6.96 -24.56
N ASN A 439 15.22 6.01 -25.35
CA ASN A 439 13.82 5.59 -25.26
C ASN A 439 13.51 4.98 -23.89
N GLY A 440 12.23 5.06 -23.51
CA GLY A 440 11.73 4.56 -22.24
C GLY A 440 12.07 5.42 -21.04
N SER A 441 11.95 4.83 -19.86
CA SER A 441 12.23 5.49 -18.60
C SER A 441 13.73 5.58 -18.31
N VAL A 442 14.16 6.69 -17.72
CA VAL A 442 15.57 6.99 -17.45
C VAL A 442 15.79 7.21 -15.96
N LEU A 443 16.79 6.55 -15.37
CA LEU A 443 17.32 6.86 -14.06
C LEU A 443 18.66 7.57 -14.24
N MET A 444 18.67 8.87 -13.94
CA MET A 444 19.83 9.72 -14.02
C MET A 444 20.50 9.86 -12.65
N LEU A 445 21.81 9.72 -12.63
CA LEU A 445 22.63 9.86 -11.43
C LEU A 445 23.52 11.09 -11.56
N GLY A 446 23.49 11.97 -10.56
CA GLY A 446 24.26 13.20 -10.55
C GLY A 446 23.47 14.41 -11.06
N GLY A 447 24.06 15.60 -10.89
CA GLY A 447 23.44 16.87 -11.27
C GLY A 447 23.92 17.41 -12.62
N PRO A 448 23.56 18.65 -12.97
CA PRO A 448 24.00 19.33 -14.20
C PRO A 448 25.52 19.41 -14.39
N LEU A 449 26.29 19.45 -13.29
CA LEU A 449 27.76 19.43 -13.34
C LEU A 449 28.34 18.07 -13.73
N ASP A 450 27.64 17.00 -13.33
CA ASP A 450 28.07 15.62 -13.53
C ASP A 450 27.55 15.03 -14.84
N ASN A 451 26.45 15.60 -15.35
CA ASN A 451 25.72 15.06 -16.47
C ASN A 451 25.14 16.18 -17.36
N VAL A 452 25.71 16.32 -18.55
CA VAL A 452 25.36 17.38 -19.51
C VAL A 452 23.91 17.31 -20.00
N VAL A 453 23.25 16.13 -19.90
CA VAL A 453 21.84 15.98 -20.26
C VAL A 453 20.88 16.20 -19.08
N ALA A 454 21.37 16.52 -17.87
CA ALA A 454 20.52 16.62 -16.68
C ALA A 454 19.51 17.76 -16.73
N MET A 455 19.89 18.90 -17.29
CA MET A 455 18.94 20.02 -17.45
C MET A 455 17.83 19.68 -18.45
N ASP A 456 18.18 18.97 -19.53
CA ASP A 456 17.21 18.51 -20.53
C ASP A 456 16.29 17.41 -19.98
N ALA A 457 16.82 16.54 -19.13
CA ALA A 457 16.11 15.48 -18.44
C ALA A 457 14.98 15.97 -17.53
N LEU A 458 15.11 17.17 -16.96
CA LEU A 458 14.13 17.72 -16.02
C LEU A 458 13.10 18.64 -16.66
N ARG A 459 13.10 18.82 -17.99
CA ARG A 459 12.15 19.73 -18.68
C ARG A 459 10.69 19.44 -18.32
N GLY A 460 10.31 18.17 -18.20
CA GLY A 460 8.94 17.77 -17.82
C GLY A 460 8.53 18.16 -16.38
N CYS A 461 9.48 18.50 -15.51
CA CYS A 461 9.17 19.10 -14.21
C CYS A 461 8.87 20.61 -14.31
N GLY A 462 9.18 21.28 -15.42
CA GLY A 462 8.99 22.71 -15.60
C GLY A 462 9.71 23.54 -14.54
N GLU A 463 9.12 24.66 -14.12
CA GLU A 463 9.69 25.55 -13.10
C GLU A 463 9.60 25.00 -11.67
N ARG A 464 8.99 23.81 -11.47
CA ARG A 464 8.80 23.19 -10.15
C ARG A 464 10.13 22.77 -9.51
N ILE A 465 11.16 22.55 -10.32
CA ILE A 465 12.49 22.14 -9.89
C ILE A 465 13.55 23.05 -10.49
N ARG A 466 14.51 23.44 -9.66
CA ARG A 466 15.78 24.03 -10.13
C ARG A 466 16.92 23.40 -9.35
N VAL A 467 17.90 22.84 -10.05
CA VAL A 467 19.13 22.34 -9.43
C VAL A 467 20.26 23.32 -9.68
N THR A 468 21.07 23.55 -8.66
CA THR A 468 22.26 24.41 -8.68
C THR A 468 23.47 23.60 -8.20
N GLU A 469 24.65 24.20 -8.13
CA GLU A 469 25.85 23.49 -7.66
C GLU A 469 25.80 23.16 -6.17
N SER A 470 25.18 24.03 -5.35
CA SER A 470 25.20 23.96 -3.88
C SER A 470 23.87 23.48 -3.26
N GLY A 471 22.87 23.20 -4.08
CA GLY A 471 21.52 22.89 -3.62
C GLY A 471 20.48 22.88 -4.72
N PHE A 472 19.20 22.87 -4.34
CA PHE A 472 18.08 22.79 -5.27
C PHE A 472 16.83 23.47 -4.71
N THR A 473 15.92 23.85 -5.60
CA THR A 473 14.58 24.36 -5.28
C THR A 473 13.54 23.33 -5.69
N VAL A 474 12.56 23.08 -4.81
CA VAL A 474 11.40 22.24 -5.08
C VAL A 474 10.14 23.03 -4.71
N GLN A 475 9.23 23.23 -5.67
CA GLN A 475 8.00 24.03 -5.51
C GLN A 475 8.28 25.41 -4.87
N GLY A 476 9.33 26.09 -5.33
CA GLY A 476 9.73 27.41 -4.82
C GLY A 476 10.43 27.41 -3.46
N LYS A 477 10.57 26.26 -2.78
CA LYS A 477 11.33 26.15 -1.54
C LYS A 477 12.77 25.70 -1.80
N THR A 478 13.73 26.46 -1.29
CA THR A 478 15.16 26.21 -1.43
C THR A 478 15.68 25.25 -0.37
N TYR A 479 16.59 24.37 -0.79
CA TYR A 479 17.25 23.34 -0.01
C TYR A 479 18.75 23.38 -0.33
N ASP A 480 19.53 23.98 0.56
CA ASP A 480 20.97 24.19 0.39
C ASP A 480 21.76 23.54 1.54
N GLY A 481 23.00 23.16 1.25
CA GLY A 481 23.95 22.63 2.23
C GLY A 481 24.49 21.25 1.88
N PRO A 482 25.61 20.83 2.49
CA PRO A 482 26.36 19.64 2.07
C PRO A 482 25.64 18.31 2.34
N GLY A 483 24.62 18.29 3.21
CA GLY A 483 23.85 17.09 3.56
C GLY A 483 22.60 16.86 2.71
N MET A 484 22.34 17.69 1.70
CA MET A 484 21.08 17.68 0.95
C MET A 484 21.12 16.72 -0.25
N ALA A 485 20.06 15.93 -0.40
CA ALA A 485 19.84 15.10 -1.58
C ALA A 485 18.39 15.17 -2.06
N LEU A 486 18.19 14.91 -3.36
CA LEU A 486 16.91 14.96 -4.04
C LEU A 486 16.74 13.70 -4.89
N LEU A 487 15.64 12.99 -4.67
CA LEU A 487 15.09 12.07 -5.64
C LEU A 487 13.92 12.78 -6.31
N VAL A 488 13.91 12.85 -7.63
CA VAL A 488 12.83 13.52 -8.37
C VAL A 488 12.50 12.80 -9.66
N SER A 489 11.21 12.64 -9.95
CA SER A 489 10.71 12.05 -11.18
C SER A 489 9.86 13.06 -11.95
N CYS A 490 10.15 13.20 -13.24
CA CYS A 490 9.43 14.03 -14.18
C CYS A 490 8.79 13.15 -15.25
N ARG A 491 7.61 13.55 -15.73
CA ARG A 491 6.97 12.95 -16.89
C ARG A 491 7.76 13.31 -18.15
N ARG A 492 7.79 12.41 -19.13
CA ARG A 492 8.35 12.68 -20.45
C ARG A 492 7.29 13.19 -21.40
N ASP A 493 7.55 14.34 -22.04
CA ASP A 493 6.64 14.92 -23.03
C ASP A 493 6.63 14.10 -24.34
N ASP A 494 7.75 13.48 -24.69
CA ASP A 494 7.90 12.68 -25.91
C ASP A 494 7.37 11.23 -25.75
N GLN A 495 7.34 10.71 -24.53
CA GLN A 495 6.93 9.35 -24.20
C GLN A 495 6.08 9.34 -22.92
N PRO A 496 4.77 9.62 -23.02
CA PRO A 496 3.90 9.87 -21.86
C PRO A 496 3.82 8.73 -20.83
N ASP A 497 4.08 7.47 -21.19
CA ASP A 497 4.09 6.35 -20.24
C ASP A 497 5.42 6.17 -19.49
N SER A 498 6.44 6.93 -19.90
CA SER A 498 7.81 6.88 -19.40
C SER A 498 8.13 8.07 -18.51
N VAL A 499 9.13 7.90 -17.63
CA VAL A 499 9.58 8.93 -16.70
C VAL A 499 11.08 9.15 -16.78
N VAL A 500 11.51 10.36 -16.43
CA VAL A 500 12.91 10.63 -16.09
C VAL A 500 12.98 10.81 -14.59
N THR A 501 13.76 9.97 -13.92
CA THR A 501 14.03 10.06 -12.49
C THR A 501 15.48 10.45 -12.27
N MET A 502 15.74 11.47 -11.47
CA MET A 502 17.08 11.91 -11.10
C MET A 502 17.32 11.71 -9.61
N LEU A 503 18.47 11.13 -9.28
CA LEU A 503 19.04 11.15 -7.94
C LEU A 503 20.21 12.13 -7.91
N TYR A 504 20.01 13.25 -7.21
CA TYR A 504 21.01 14.31 -7.03
C TYR A 504 21.39 14.44 -5.55
N GLY A 505 22.65 14.75 -5.29
CA GLY A 505 23.13 15.10 -3.95
C GLY A 505 24.17 16.20 -4.04
N THR A 506 24.14 17.12 -3.08
CA THR A 506 25.09 18.24 -3.01
C THR A 506 26.49 17.80 -2.60
N SER A 507 26.62 16.57 -2.07
CA SER A 507 27.89 15.92 -1.75
C SER A 507 27.77 14.39 -1.84
N PRO A 508 28.90 13.66 -1.94
CA PRO A 508 28.90 12.20 -1.81
C PRO A 508 28.33 11.72 -0.47
N GLN A 509 28.56 12.46 0.62
CA GLN A 509 28.06 12.10 1.95
C GLN A 509 26.53 12.14 2.03
N ALA A 510 25.90 13.14 1.38
CA ALA A 510 24.44 13.26 1.32
C ALA A 510 23.79 12.02 0.67
N LEU A 511 24.49 11.38 -0.26
CA LEU A 511 23.97 10.25 -1.03
C LEU A 511 24.17 8.90 -0.35
N GLY A 512 25.12 8.74 0.57
CA GLY A 512 25.50 7.42 1.09
C GLY A 512 24.33 6.59 1.61
N ARG A 513 23.50 7.15 2.50
CA ARG A 513 22.30 6.47 3.01
C ARG A 513 21.18 6.38 1.98
N VAL A 514 20.98 7.45 1.18
CA VAL A 514 19.90 7.56 0.20
C VAL A 514 20.07 6.56 -0.94
N ALA A 515 21.26 6.48 -1.54
CA ALA A 515 21.58 5.56 -2.62
C ALA A 515 21.41 4.10 -2.19
N ARG A 516 21.67 3.76 -0.93
CA ARG A 516 21.43 2.41 -0.38
C ARG A 516 19.94 2.05 -0.32
N LEU A 517 19.09 3.03 -0.05
CA LEU A 517 17.65 2.85 0.14
C LEU A 517 16.80 3.41 -1.01
N LEU A 518 17.41 3.71 -2.16
CA LEU A 518 16.77 4.42 -3.27
C LEU A 518 15.39 3.85 -3.65
N PHE A 519 15.32 2.53 -3.83
CA PHE A 519 14.10 1.84 -4.26
C PHE A 519 13.03 1.71 -3.17
N PHE A 520 13.29 2.16 -1.93
CA PHE A 520 12.27 2.31 -0.88
C PHE A 520 11.48 3.62 -1.02
N TYR A 521 11.98 4.60 -1.79
CA TYR A 521 11.39 5.94 -1.91
C TYR A 521 10.65 6.16 -3.24
N GLY A 522 10.16 5.08 -3.87
CA GLY A 522 9.74 5.12 -5.27
C GLY A 522 8.28 5.49 -5.56
N TRP A 523 7.52 5.92 -4.55
CA TRP A 523 6.07 6.17 -4.64
C TRP A 523 5.67 7.64 -4.75
N GLN A 524 6.64 8.57 -4.71
CA GLN A 524 6.39 10.00 -4.79
C GLN A 524 7.12 10.62 -5.98
N SER A 525 6.59 11.72 -6.51
CA SER A 525 7.28 12.49 -7.56
C SER A 525 8.55 13.17 -7.10
N TYR A 526 8.65 13.54 -5.82
CA TYR A 526 9.90 13.99 -5.25
C TYR A 526 10.05 13.57 -3.78
N VAL A 527 11.30 13.39 -3.36
CA VAL A 527 11.71 13.19 -1.98
C VAL A 527 12.99 13.97 -1.72
N VAL A 528 12.95 14.82 -0.70
CA VAL A 528 14.07 15.64 -0.23
C VAL A 528 14.65 15.01 1.01
N PHE A 529 15.96 14.88 1.04
CA PHE A 529 16.71 14.30 2.14
C PHE A 529 17.68 15.32 2.74
N GLN A 530 17.84 15.24 4.07
CA GLN A 530 18.90 15.89 4.81
C GLN A 530 19.62 14.81 5.62
N ASP A 531 20.92 14.61 5.36
CA ASP A 531 21.76 13.60 6.01
C ASP A 531 21.14 12.18 5.94
N GLY A 532 20.44 11.92 4.83
CA GLY A 532 19.75 10.67 4.55
C GLY A 532 18.40 10.47 5.26
N ALA A 533 17.90 11.46 6.01
CA ALA A 533 16.54 11.48 6.54
C ALA A 533 15.60 12.24 5.60
N VAL A 534 14.36 11.77 5.44
CA VAL A 534 13.35 12.46 4.62
C VAL A 534 12.88 13.73 5.33
N VAL A 535 13.01 14.90 4.68
CA VAL A 535 12.57 16.20 5.21
C VAL A 535 11.40 16.81 4.42
N ALA A 536 11.18 16.36 3.18
CA ALA A 536 9.99 16.68 2.39
C ALA A 536 9.73 15.61 1.33
N ARG A 537 8.47 15.45 0.91
CA ARG A 537 8.06 14.57 -0.20
C ARG A 537 6.70 15.00 -0.72
N GLY A 538 6.37 14.62 -1.94
CA GLY A 538 5.06 14.89 -2.53
C GLY A 538 4.96 14.49 -3.99
N ASP A 539 3.77 14.67 -4.54
CA ASP A 539 3.48 14.47 -5.96
C ASP A 539 3.31 15.81 -6.67
N TRP A 540 3.56 15.82 -7.97
CA TRP A 540 3.34 17.03 -8.78
C TRP A 540 1.87 17.30 -9.06
N GLU A 541 1.11 16.24 -9.35
CA GLU A 541 -0.26 16.29 -9.87
C GLU A 541 -1.01 15.05 -9.36
N ASP A 542 -2.29 15.20 -8.97
CA ASP A 542 -3.20 14.07 -8.69
C ASP A 542 -4.11 13.85 -9.90
N LYS A 543 -3.59 13.14 -10.92
CA LYS A 543 -4.33 12.77 -12.14
C LYS A 543 -5.02 11.40 -12.06
N MET A 544 -4.95 10.73 -10.90
CA MET A 544 -5.50 9.38 -10.75
C MET A 544 -7.04 9.33 -10.75
N SER A 545 -7.68 10.49 -10.55
CA SER A 545 -9.13 10.65 -10.63
C SER A 545 -9.43 11.35 -11.95
N PRO A 546 -9.99 10.65 -12.96
CA PRO A 546 -10.34 11.27 -14.23
C PRO A 546 -11.18 12.53 -14.01
N GLU A 547 -10.67 13.68 -14.48
CA GLU A 547 -11.31 14.99 -14.35
C GLU A 547 -11.64 15.53 -15.75
N VAL A 548 -12.88 15.97 -15.93
CA VAL A 548 -13.28 16.76 -17.09
C VAL A 548 -13.70 18.14 -16.60
N ARG A 549 -13.00 19.18 -17.09
CA ARG A 549 -13.32 20.58 -16.79
C ARG A 549 -14.30 21.12 -17.82
N PHE A 550 -15.15 22.03 -17.38
CA PHE A 550 -16.03 22.77 -18.27
C PHE A 550 -15.26 23.98 -18.83
N ASP A 551 -15.29 24.15 -20.16
CA ASP A 551 -14.77 25.36 -20.78
C ASP A 551 -15.46 26.58 -20.17
N GLN A 552 -14.66 27.57 -19.75
CA GLN A 552 -15.19 28.87 -19.40
C GLN A 552 -15.69 29.53 -20.70
N PRO A 553 -16.94 30.03 -20.73
CA PRO A 553 -17.51 30.63 -21.92
C PRO A 553 -16.76 31.87 -22.40
#